data_AF-A0A7S0AU76-F1
#
_entry.id   AF-A0A7S0AU76-F1
#
_cell.length_a   1.000
_cell.length_b   1.000
_cell.length_c   1.000
_cell.angle_alpha   90.00
_cell.angle_beta   90.00
_cell.angle_gamma   90.00
#
_symmetry.space_group_name_H-M   'P 1'
#
loop_
_entity.id
_entity.type
_entity.pdbx_description
1 polymer ?
#
loop_
_entity_poly.entity_id
_entity_poly.type
_entity_poly.pdbx_seq_one_letter_code
_entity_poly.pdbx_strand_id
1 'polypeptide(L)'
;EEDEAETLKKMPPGPRTRTILASGALRLLSAVWLMTQGDSYIIQRMQDLPKEAFVPPQRAAELFDIIGGIVVISYGWLGKNHPDPTGFHLRTVQKYLKKHKTIPHDYLNS
;
A
#
# COMPACT_ATOMS: atom_id res chain seq x y z
N GLU A 1 -2.45 -33.81 3.57
CA GLU A 1 -2.59 -32.45 3.04
C GLU A 1 -1.19 -31.89 2.88
N GLU A 2 -0.76 -31.58 1.66
CA GLU A 2 0.45 -30.77 1.48
C GLU A 2 0.17 -29.38 2.07
N ASP A 3 1.05 -28.92 2.95
CA ASP A 3 0.96 -27.61 3.60
C ASP A 3 0.94 -26.50 2.55
N GLU A 4 -0.10 -25.67 2.55
CA GLU A 4 -0.29 -24.54 1.64
C GLU A 4 0.93 -23.60 1.61
N ALA A 5 1.63 -23.46 2.75
CA ALA A 5 2.86 -22.68 2.84
C ALA A 5 4.02 -23.32 2.04
N GLU A 6 4.08 -24.65 2.00
CA GLU A 6 5.08 -25.40 1.25
C GLU A 6 4.80 -25.33 -0.26
N THR A 7 3.53 -25.37 -0.66
CA THR A 7 3.12 -25.12 -2.04
C THR A 7 3.51 -23.71 -2.47
N LEU A 8 3.25 -22.68 -1.65
CA LEU A 8 3.61 -21.28 -1.95
C LEU A 8 5.12 -21.10 -2.13
N LYS A 9 5.96 -21.75 -1.30
CA LYS A 9 7.42 -21.63 -1.41
C LYS A 9 7.98 -22.13 -2.74
N LYS A 10 7.38 -23.20 -3.29
CA LYS A 10 7.77 -23.82 -4.57
C LYS A 10 7.32 -23.01 -5.80
N MET A 11 6.39 -22.08 -5.64
CA MET A 11 5.90 -21.27 -6.75
C MET A 11 6.93 -20.24 -7.23
N PRO A 12 6.96 -19.92 -8.55
CA PRO A 12 7.76 -18.81 -9.06
C PRO A 12 7.35 -17.46 -8.44
N PRO A 13 8.27 -16.48 -8.35
CA PRO A 13 8.03 -15.23 -7.62
C PRO A 13 6.76 -14.46 -8.01
N GLY A 14 6.45 -14.36 -9.31
CA GLY A 14 5.27 -13.64 -9.81
C GLY A 14 3.94 -14.26 -9.33
N PRO A 15 3.61 -15.49 -9.75
CA PRO A 15 2.42 -16.20 -9.29
C PRO A 15 2.32 -16.31 -7.76
N ARG A 16 3.45 -16.50 -7.07
CA ARG A 16 3.51 -16.53 -5.61
C ARG A 16 3.06 -15.21 -5.00
N THR A 17 3.63 -14.09 -5.47
CA THR A 17 3.32 -12.75 -4.96
C THR A 17 1.85 -12.41 -5.20
N ARG A 18 1.35 -12.72 -6.40
CA ARG A 18 -0.06 -12.53 -6.76
C ARG A 18 -1.00 -13.30 -5.83
N THR A 19 -0.65 -14.54 -5.49
CA THR A 19 -1.44 -15.40 -4.57
C THR A 19 -1.45 -14.83 -3.15
N ILE A 20 -0.30 -14.37 -2.64
CA ILE A 20 -0.17 -13.74 -1.32
C ILE A 20 -0.98 -12.43 -1.24
N LEU A 21 -1.00 -11.64 -2.31
CA LEU A 21 -1.84 -10.44 -2.39
C LEU A 21 -3.33 -10.79 -2.39
N ALA A 22 -3.73 -11.77 -3.20
CA ALA A 22 -5.13 -12.21 -3.32
C ALA A 22 -5.68 -12.82 -2.03
N SER A 23 -4.83 -13.45 -1.21
CA SER A 23 -5.24 -14.00 0.10
C SER A 23 -5.41 -12.93 1.18
N GLY A 24 -4.93 -11.70 0.95
CA GLY A 24 -4.97 -10.62 1.93
C GLY A 24 -3.89 -10.71 3.02
N ALA A 25 -2.96 -11.66 2.89
CA ALA A 25 -1.80 -11.76 3.79
C ALA A 25 -0.91 -10.50 3.74
N LEU A 26 -0.90 -9.80 2.60
CA LEU A 26 -0.31 -8.48 2.44
C LEU A 26 -1.42 -7.44 2.22
N ARG A 27 -1.39 -6.38 3.02
CA ARG A 27 -2.32 -5.24 2.90
C ARG A 27 -1.62 -4.08 2.23
N LEU A 28 -2.09 -3.68 1.04
CA LEU A 28 -1.58 -2.51 0.34
C LEU A 28 -2.35 -1.25 0.76
N LEU A 29 -1.62 -0.19 1.05
CA LEU A 29 -2.20 1.12 1.33
C LEU A 29 -2.69 1.76 0.03
N SER A 30 -3.92 2.28 0.03
CA SER A 30 -4.49 2.98 -1.12
C SER A 30 -3.81 4.33 -1.31
N ALA A 31 -3.15 4.51 -2.46
CA ALA A 31 -2.57 5.79 -2.84
C ALA A 31 -3.63 6.90 -2.94
N VAL A 32 -4.86 6.54 -3.35
CA VAL A 32 -5.97 7.47 -3.45
C VAL A 32 -6.37 7.97 -2.06
N TRP A 33 -6.61 7.06 -1.12
CA TRP A 33 -6.90 7.41 0.27
C TRP A 33 -5.78 8.20 0.91
N LEU A 34 -4.51 7.87 0.61
CA LEU A 34 -3.37 8.58 1.15
C LEU A 34 -3.31 10.04 0.66
N MET A 35 -3.75 10.32 -0.55
CA MET A 35 -3.77 11.67 -1.14
C MET A 35 -4.90 12.55 -0.59
N THR A 36 -5.98 11.98 -0.05
CA THR A 36 -7.06 12.74 0.60
C THR A 36 -6.69 13.23 1.99
N GLN A 37 -5.62 12.68 2.59
CA GLN A 37 -5.14 13.12 3.89
C GLN A 37 -4.50 14.52 3.79
N GLY A 38 -4.74 15.37 4.80
CA GLY A 38 -4.19 16.71 4.86
C GLY A 38 -2.67 16.76 5.06
N ASP A 39 -2.06 17.92 4.82
CA ASP A 39 -0.60 18.10 4.89
C ASP A 39 0.00 17.91 6.29
N SER A 40 -0.82 18.06 7.33
CA SER A 40 -0.46 17.80 8.74
C SER A 40 -0.66 16.35 9.18
N TYR A 41 -1.17 15.48 8.29
CA TYR A 41 -1.43 14.09 8.62
C TYR A 41 -0.13 13.33 8.86
N ILE A 42 -0.13 12.53 9.92
CA ILE A 42 0.94 11.59 10.25
C ILE A 42 0.33 10.20 10.11
N ILE A 43 0.94 9.35 9.29
CA ILE A 43 0.45 7.98 9.09
C ILE A 43 0.52 7.20 10.39
N GLN A 44 -0.57 6.51 10.75
CA GLN A 44 -0.61 5.69 11.94
C GLN A 44 -0.09 4.28 11.65
N ARG A 45 0.04 3.45 12.69
CA ARG A 45 0.41 2.03 12.50
C ARG A 45 -0.70 1.33 11.69
N MET A 46 -0.32 0.27 10.97
CA MET A 46 -1.24 -0.45 10.08
C MET A 46 -2.53 -0.91 10.78
N GLN A 47 -2.44 -1.36 12.04
CA GLN A 47 -3.60 -1.83 12.82
C GLN A 47 -4.55 -0.71 13.27
N ASP A 48 -4.06 0.54 13.30
CA ASP A 48 -4.83 1.70 13.75
C ASP A 48 -5.46 2.46 12.57
N LEU A 49 -5.10 2.10 11.34
CA LEU A 49 -5.68 2.67 10.12
C LEU A 49 -7.08 2.09 9.85
N PRO A 50 -8.01 2.90 9.32
CA PRO A 50 -9.35 2.45 9.02
C PRO A 50 -9.35 1.50 7.80
N LYS A 51 -10.41 0.71 7.63
CA LYS A 51 -10.44 -0.37 6.62
C LYS A 51 -10.33 0.17 5.19
N GLU A 52 -10.94 1.32 4.93
CA GLU A 52 -10.94 2.04 3.65
C GLU A 52 -9.56 2.60 3.26
N ALA A 53 -8.59 2.64 4.19
CA ALA A 53 -7.21 2.99 3.86
C ALA A 53 -6.53 1.93 2.97
N PHE A 54 -7.08 0.72 2.90
CA PHE A 54 -6.46 -0.43 2.25
C PHE A 54 -7.16 -0.81 0.96
N VAL A 55 -6.36 -1.24 -0.01
CA VAL A 55 -6.86 -1.83 -1.25
C VAL A 55 -7.41 -3.23 -0.96
N PRO A 56 -8.58 -3.62 -1.49
CA PRO A 56 -9.09 -4.98 -1.37
C PRO A 56 -8.09 -6.03 -1.91
N PRO A 57 -7.98 -7.22 -1.30
CA PRO A 57 -6.97 -8.23 -1.69
C PRO A 57 -6.96 -8.61 -3.17
N GLN A 58 -8.15 -8.84 -3.75
CA GLN A 58 -8.29 -9.17 -5.17
C GLN A 58 -7.82 -8.02 -6.06
N ARG A 59 -8.18 -6.79 -5.68
CA ARG A 59 -7.72 -5.60 -6.40
C ARG A 59 -6.21 -5.38 -6.27
N ALA A 60 -5.62 -5.72 -5.13
CA ALA A 60 -4.16 -5.67 -4.94
C ALA A 60 -3.44 -6.65 -5.89
N ALA A 61 -3.98 -7.86 -6.07
CA ALA A 61 -3.45 -8.84 -7.02
C ALA A 61 -3.57 -8.35 -8.48
N GLU A 62 -4.67 -7.70 -8.85
CA GLU A 62 -4.82 -7.10 -10.18
C GLU A 62 -3.84 -5.95 -10.42
N LEU A 63 -3.60 -5.09 -9.41
CA LEU A 63 -2.63 -4.00 -9.51
C LEU A 63 -1.19 -4.49 -9.69
N PHE A 64 -0.87 -5.69 -9.20
CA PHE A 64 0.44 -6.31 -9.40
C PHE A 64 0.70 -6.66 -10.87
N ASP A 65 -0.35 -6.99 -11.63
CA ASP A 65 -0.26 -7.32 -13.06
C ASP A 65 -0.13 -6.07 -13.94
N ILE A 66 -0.29 -4.86 -13.38
CA ILE A 66 -0.26 -3.58 -14.10
C ILE A 66 1.07 -2.86 -13.82
N ILE A 67 1.79 -2.48 -14.88
CA ILE A 67 3.00 -1.65 -14.78
C ILE A 67 2.65 -0.33 -14.07
N GLY A 68 3.27 -0.11 -12.91
CA GLY A 68 3.04 1.07 -12.08
C GLY A 68 1.74 1.04 -11.25
N GLY A 69 1.06 -0.10 -11.17
CA GLY A 69 -0.11 -0.32 -10.31
C GLY A 69 0.22 -0.38 -8.81
N ILE A 70 1.45 -0.78 -8.47
CA ILE A 70 1.98 -0.76 -7.10
C ILE A 70 3.19 0.18 -7.05
N VAL A 71 3.20 1.06 -6.05
CA VAL A 71 4.35 1.91 -5.71
C VAL A 71 4.95 1.40 -4.41
N VAL A 72 6.24 1.07 -4.44
CA VAL A 72 6.98 0.57 -3.27
C VAL A 72 7.91 1.66 -2.77
N ILE A 73 7.89 1.88 -1.46
CA ILE A 73 8.72 2.89 -0.79
C ILE A 73 9.45 2.20 0.36
N SER A 74 10.76 2.41 0.43
CA SER A 74 11.61 1.94 1.52
C SER A 74 12.43 3.11 2.05
N TYR A 75 12.38 3.34 3.36
CA TYR A 75 13.22 4.32 4.05
C TYR A 75 13.57 3.82 5.45
N GLY A 76 14.70 4.29 5.98
CA GLY A 76 15.19 3.89 7.29
C GLY A 76 14.32 4.42 8.43
N TRP A 77 14.31 3.69 9.55
CA TRP A 77 13.62 4.13 10.75
C TRP A 77 14.43 5.23 11.43
N LEU A 78 14.00 6.49 11.31
CA LEU A 78 14.76 7.66 11.79
C LEU A 78 14.59 7.95 13.29
N GLY A 79 13.65 7.28 13.97
CA GLY A 79 13.43 7.44 15.40
C GLY A 79 12.69 6.25 16.02
N LYS A 80 12.98 5.93 17.28
CA LYS A 80 12.50 4.71 17.97
C LYS A 80 10.99 4.47 17.87
N ASN A 81 10.18 5.53 17.95
CA ASN A 81 8.73 5.41 18.09
C ASN A 81 7.99 5.44 16.75
N HIS A 82 8.51 6.18 15.77
CA HIS A 82 7.84 6.40 14.49
C HIS A 82 8.89 6.71 13.40
N PRO A 83 8.80 6.10 12.21
CA PRO A 83 9.80 6.29 11.16
C PRO A 83 9.73 7.67 10.50
N ASP A 84 8.59 8.36 10.59
CA ASP A 84 8.37 9.71 10.05
C ASP A 84 7.56 10.60 11.01
N PRO A 85 8.12 10.97 12.19
CA PRO A 85 7.35 11.61 13.27
C PRO A 85 6.78 12.99 12.92
N THR A 86 7.28 13.62 11.86
CA THR A 86 6.81 14.93 11.39
C THR A 86 6.03 14.86 10.07
N GLY A 87 5.82 13.66 9.53
CA GLY A 87 5.14 13.45 8.24
C GLY A 87 5.92 13.98 7.03
N PHE A 88 7.23 14.23 7.15
CA PHE A 88 8.04 14.81 6.08
C PHE A 88 8.14 13.87 4.87
N HIS A 89 8.42 12.59 5.11
CA HIS A 89 8.49 11.60 4.04
C HIS A 89 7.11 11.38 3.44
N LEU A 90 6.07 11.30 4.27
CA LEU A 90 4.70 11.15 3.80
C LEU A 90 4.27 12.31 2.90
N ARG A 91 4.52 13.57 3.28
CA ARG A 91 4.23 14.73 2.43
C ARG A 91 4.97 14.67 1.09
N THR A 92 6.21 14.19 1.10
CA THR A 92 7.00 14.02 -0.13
C THR A 92 6.36 12.98 -1.05
N VAL A 93 5.93 11.86 -0.48
CA VAL A 93 5.21 10.80 -1.19
C VAL A 93 3.88 11.31 -1.74
N GLN A 94 3.08 12.02 -0.94
CA GLN A 94 1.81 12.59 -1.38
C GLN A 94 2.00 13.57 -2.55
N LYS A 95 3.02 14.44 -2.50
CA LYS A 95 3.35 15.34 -3.61
C LYS A 95 3.72 14.57 -4.88
N TYR A 96 4.53 13.51 -4.74
CA TYR A 96 4.87 12.64 -5.85
C TYR A 96 3.63 11.97 -6.46
N LEU A 97 2.76 11.38 -5.62
CA LEU A 97 1.54 10.72 -6.06
C LEU A 97 0.60 11.72 -6.75
N LYS A 98 0.34 12.89 -6.17
CA LYS A 98 -0.51 13.94 -6.77
C LYS A 98 0.02 14.43 -8.12
N LYS A 99 1.34 14.44 -8.32
CA LYS A 99 1.98 14.87 -9.57
C LYS A 99 1.97 13.78 -10.66
N HIS A 100 2.09 12.52 -10.28
CA HIS A 100 2.40 11.42 -11.22
C HIS A 100 1.32 10.34 -11.31
N LYS A 101 0.30 10.37 -10.46
CA LYS A 101 -0.81 9.43 -10.45
C LYS A 101 -2.12 10.20 -10.60
N THR A 102 -2.94 9.75 -11.53
CA THR A 102 -4.29 10.29 -11.70
C THR A 102 -5.15 9.86 -10.53
N ILE A 103 -5.76 10.81 -9.83
CA ILE A 103 -6.83 10.53 -8.88
C ILE A 103 -8.08 10.18 -9.71
N PRO A 104 -8.69 9.00 -9.56
CA PRO A 104 -9.98 8.72 -10.18
C PRO A 104 -11.01 9.73 -9.68
N HIS A 105 -11.84 10.24 -10.59
CA HIS A 105 -12.77 11.35 -10.33
C HIS A 105 -13.75 11.07 -9.17
N ASP A 106 -14.02 9.80 -8.88
CA ASP A 106 -14.97 9.34 -7.85
C ASP A 106 -14.56 9.67 -6.42
N TYR A 107 -13.30 10.10 -6.18
CA TYR A 107 -12.77 10.39 -4.84
C TYR A 107 -12.62 11.89 -4.52
N LEU A 108 -13.06 12.78 -5.41
CA LEU A 108 -12.97 14.23 -5.21
C LEU A 108 -14.18 14.85 -4.51
N ASN A 109 -15.23 14.08 -4.22
CA ASN A 109 -16.52 14.57 -3.72
C ASN A 109 -17.03 13.86 -2.45
N SER A 110 -16.16 13.20 -1.69
CA SER A 110 -16.51 12.53 -0.42
C SER A 110 -15.84 13.19 0.78
#